data_AF-A0A7C1R4N2-F1
#
_entry.id   AF-A0A7C1R4N2-F1
#
_cell.length_a   1.000
_cell.length_b   1.000
_cell.length_c   1.000
_cell.angle_alpha   90.00
_cell.angle_beta   90.00
_cell.angle_gamma   90.00
#
_symmetry.space_group_name_H-M   'P 1'
#
loop_
_entity.id
_entity.type
_entity.pdbx_description
1 polymer ?
#
loop_
_entity_poly.entity_id
_entity_poly.type
_entity_poly.pdbx_seq_one_letter_code
_entity_poly.pdbx_strand_id
1 'polypeptide(L)'
;LIRVSRSLVQEIGREPTSEEIARKMDMPVYKIRKIIKIAQEPISLETPIGEEEDSHLGDFIEDKVMPSPPETVININLREQIGEALKSLTEREAKVLKMRFGLGDGNEHTLEEVGQQFKVTRERIRQIEAKALRKLKHPSRSRKLKSFTDDN
;
A
#
# COMPACT_ATOMS: atom_id res chain seq x y z
N LEU A 1 -34.03 -9.84 -0.29
CA LEU A 1 -33.68 -9.40 -1.67
C LEU A 1 -34.25 -10.35 -2.73
N ILE A 2 -33.89 -11.64 -2.75
CA ILE A 2 -34.35 -12.62 -3.77
C ILE A 2 -35.89 -12.68 -3.88
N ARG A 3 -36.62 -12.73 -2.75
CA ARG A 3 -38.09 -12.75 -2.74
C ARG A 3 -38.73 -11.49 -3.34
N VAL A 4 -38.16 -10.32 -3.04
CA VAL A 4 -38.65 -9.02 -3.55
C VAL A 4 -38.33 -8.87 -5.04
N SER A 5 -37.13 -9.29 -5.45
CA SER A 5 -36.75 -9.32 -6.87
C SER A 5 -37.69 -10.22 -7.67
N ARG A 6 -37.97 -11.45 -7.22
CA ARG A 6 -38.92 -12.36 -7.89
C ARG A 6 -40.35 -11.80 -7.98
N SER A 7 -40.84 -11.14 -6.93
CA SER A 7 -42.14 -10.44 -6.97
C SER A 7 -42.15 -9.32 -8.00
N LEU A 8 -41.08 -8.54 -8.09
CA LEU A 8 -40.98 -7.46 -9.07
C LEU A 8 -40.83 -7.98 -10.51
N VAL A 9 -40.15 -9.11 -10.72
CA VAL A 9 -40.12 -9.79 -12.03
C VAL A 9 -41.52 -10.21 -12.48
N GLN A 10 -42.33 -10.75 -11.57
CA GLN A 10 -43.72 -11.13 -11.86
C GLN A 10 -44.62 -9.92 -12.17
N GLU A 11 -44.40 -8.79 -11.48
CA GLU A 11 -45.20 -7.57 -11.66
C GLU A 11 -44.80 -6.77 -12.92
N ILE A 12 -43.52 -6.69 -13.25
CA ILE A 12 -42.97 -5.77 -14.26
C ILE A 12 -42.55 -6.53 -15.55
N GLY A 13 -42.49 -7.87 -15.50
CA GLY A 13 -42.13 -8.72 -16.64
C GLY A 13 -40.66 -8.66 -17.06
N ARG A 14 -39.80 -7.99 -16.29
CA ARG A 14 -38.34 -7.88 -16.52
C ARG A 14 -37.57 -7.88 -15.21
N GLU A 15 -36.24 -8.01 -15.29
CA GLU A 15 -35.39 -7.86 -14.11
C GLU A 15 -35.50 -6.44 -13.52
N PRO A 16 -35.73 -6.31 -12.20
CA PRO A 16 -35.85 -5.02 -11.54
C PRO A 16 -34.48 -4.37 -11.32
N THR A 17 -34.43 -3.06 -11.47
CA THR A 17 -33.24 -2.25 -11.18
C THR A 17 -32.97 -2.17 -9.68
N SER A 18 -31.73 -1.87 -9.30
CA SER A 18 -31.36 -1.66 -7.88
C SER A 18 -32.19 -0.57 -7.19
N GLU A 19 -32.68 0.42 -7.95
CA GLU A 19 -33.51 1.52 -7.44
C GLU A 19 -34.95 1.08 -7.17
N GLU A 20 -35.52 0.26 -8.05
CA GLU A 20 -36.86 -0.33 -7.87
C GLU A 20 -36.89 -1.27 -6.66
N ILE A 21 -35.85 -2.09 -6.49
CA ILE A 21 -35.69 -2.96 -5.31
C ILE A 21 -35.53 -2.13 -4.03
N ALA A 22 -34.69 -1.08 -4.08
CA ALA A 22 -34.46 -0.17 -2.97
C ALA A 22 -35.75 0.50 -2.48
N ARG A 23 -36.58 0.99 -3.42
CA ARG A 23 -37.88 1.62 -3.12
C ARG A 23 -38.86 0.64 -2.47
N LYS A 24 -38.95 -0.61 -2.98
CA LYS A 24 -39.86 -1.62 -2.42
C LYS A 24 -39.40 -2.19 -1.08
N MET A 25 -38.09 -2.15 -0.80
CA MET A 25 -37.50 -2.60 0.47
C MET A 25 -37.32 -1.49 1.50
N ASP A 26 -37.67 -0.24 1.18
CA ASP A 26 -37.41 0.96 2.00
C ASP A 26 -35.95 1.02 2.47
N MET A 27 -35.02 0.81 1.53
CA MET A 27 -33.58 0.78 1.80
C MET A 27 -32.84 1.71 0.85
N PRO A 28 -31.73 2.34 1.29
CA PRO A 28 -30.86 3.09 0.40
C PRO A 28 -30.28 2.23 -0.74
N VAL A 29 -30.23 2.77 -1.95
CA VAL A 29 -29.74 2.09 -3.17
C VAL A 29 -28.32 1.55 -3.00
N TYR A 30 -27.44 2.29 -2.29
CA TYR A 30 -26.06 1.84 -2.04
C TYR A 30 -26.00 0.54 -1.22
N LYS A 31 -26.94 0.34 -0.28
CA LYS A 31 -27.01 -0.90 0.52
C LYS A 31 -27.46 -2.06 -0.37
N ILE A 32 -28.44 -1.85 -1.24
CA ILE A 32 -28.90 -2.87 -2.19
C ILE A 32 -27.77 -3.28 -3.14
N ARG A 33 -27.04 -2.32 -3.73
CA ARG A 33 -25.88 -2.62 -4.59
C ARG A 33 -24.80 -3.43 -3.84
N LYS A 34 -24.52 -3.09 -2.58
CA LYS A 34 -23.57 -3.83 -1.75
C LYS A 34 -24.04 -5.26 -1.45
N ILE A 35 -25.31 -5.44 -1.12
CA ILE A 35 -25.88 -6.77 -0.85
C ILE A 35 -25.85 -7.63 -2.12
N ILE A 36 -26.22 -7.08 -3.28
CA ILE A 36 -26.14 -7.81 -4.56
C ILE A 36 -24.70 -8.25 -4.84
N LYS A 37 -23.72 -7.38 -4.62
CA LYS A 37 -22.29 -7.70 -4.81
C LYS A 37 -21.80 -8.79 -3.85
N ILE A 38 -22.29 -8.82 -2.61
CA ILE A 38 -21.93 -9.85 -1.61
C ILE A 38 -22.63 -11.18 -1.87
N ALA A 39 -23.85 -11.14 -2.41
CA ALA A 39 -24.64 -12.33 -2.69
C ALA A 39 -24.22 -13.06 -3.98
N GLN A 40 -23.30 -12.48 -4.77
CA GLN A 40 -22.69 -13.17 -5.91
C GLN A 40 -21.78 -14.29 -5.39
N GLU A 41 -21.98 -15.51 -5.90
CA GLU A 41 -21.11 -16.64 -5.57
C GLU A 41 -19.73 -16.44 -6.20
N PRO A 42 -18.64 -16.79 -5.50
CA PRO A 42 -17.31 -16.72 -6.06
C PRO A 42 -17.19 -17.66 -7.27
N ILE A 43 -16.52 -17.19 -8.32
CA ILE A 43 -16.23 -17.99 -9.50
C ILE A 43 -14.95 -18.79 -9.24
N SER A 44 -14.91 -20.05 -9.65
CA SER A 44 -13.71 -20.87 -9.53
C SER A 44 -12.58 -20.31 -10.38
N LEU A 45 -11.36 -20.27 -9.84
CA LEU A 45 -10.16 -19.92 -10.62
C LEU A 45 -9.84 -20.98 -11.68
N GLU A 46 -10.33 -22.20 -11.51
CA GLU A 46 -10.23 -23.30 -12.47
C GLU A 46 -11.33 -23.24 -13.56
N THR A 47 -12.10 -22.14 -13.64
CA THR A 47 -13.06 -21.98 -14.72
C THR A 47 -12.29 -21.79 -16.03
N PRO A 48 -12.43 -22.67 -17.05
CA PRO A 48 -11.74 -22.51 -18.31
C PRO A 48 -12.19 -21.24 -19.02
N ILE A 49 -11.25 -20.56 -19.68
CA ILE A 49 -11.51 -19.34 -20.46
C ILE A 49 -11.12 -19.60 -21.92
N GLY A 50 -12.07 -19.33 -22.81
CA GLY A 50 -11.86 -19.48 -24.26
C GLY A 50 -12.15 -20.90 -24.75
N GLU A 51 -11.74 -21.19 -25.98
CA GLU A 51 -11.91 -22.49 -26.63
C GLU A 51 -10.73 -23.44 -26.38
N GLU A 52 -9.62 -22.92 -25.85
CA GLU A 52 -8.42 -23.68 -25.53
C GLU A 52 -8.52 -24.22 -24.09
N GLU A 53 -8.51 -25.54 -23.92
CA GLU A 53 -8.69 -26.22 -22.61
C GLU A 53 -7.55 -25.98 -21.62
N ASP A 54 -6.46 -25.33 -22.03
CA ASP A 54 -5.28 -25.10 -21.20
C ASP A 54 -5.32 -23.79 -20.39
N SER A 55 -6.26 -22.88 -20.68
CA SER A 55 -6.32 -21.55 -20.05
C SER A 55 -7.44 -21.47 -19.00
N HIS A 56 -7.08 -21.16 -17.76
CA HIS A 56 -8.02 -21.02 -16.64
C HIS A 56 -8.14 -19.55 -16.20
N LEU A 57 -9.26 -19.19 -15.57
CA LEU A 57 -9.49 -17.83 -15.06
C LEU A 57 -8.37 -17.35 -14.13
N GLY A 58 -7.79 -18.24 -13.34
CA GLY A 58 -6.65 -17.96 -12.46
C GLY A 58 -5.40 -17.47 -13.18
N ASP A 59 -5.16 -17.92 -14.41
CA ASP A 59 -3.95 -17.58 -15.18
C ASP A 59 -3.92 -16.11 -15.61
N PHE A 60 -5.08 -15.43 -15.59
CA PHE A 60 -5.23 -14.02 -15.93
C PHE A 60 -5.25 -13.09 -14.72
N ILE A 61 -5.15 -13.63 -13.50
CA ILE A 61 -5.10 -12.81 -12.28
C ILE A 61 -3.66 -12.44 -11.98
N GLU A 62 -3.30 -11.20 -12.31
CA GLU A 62 -2.01 -10.63 -11.93
C GLU A 62 -1.89 -10.52 -10.40
N ASP A 63 -0.77 -11.00 -9.87
CA ASP A 63 -0.38 -10.74 -8.49
C ASP A 63 0.10 -9.29 -8.34
N LYS A 64 -0.78 -8.43 -7.83
CA LYS A 64 -0.47 -7.01 -7.56
C LYS A 64 0.27 -6.78 -6.24
N VAL A 65 0.50 -7.84 -5.46
CA VAL A 65 1.17 -7.77 -4.16
C VAL A 65 2.68 -7.97 -4.33
N MET A 66 3.10 -8.81 -5.29
CA MET A 66 4.53 -8.99 -5.56
C MET A 66 5.11 -7.80 -6.34
N PRO A 67 6.15 -7.13 -5.80
CA PRO A 67 6.89 -6.15 -6.58
C PRO A 67 7.55 -6.84 -7.76
N SER A 68 7.67 -6.13 -8.88
CA SER A 68 8.33 -6.69 -10.04
C SER A 68 9.82 -6.98 -9.74
N PRO A 69 10.46 -7.96 -10.41
CA PRO A 69 11.90 -8.20 -10.25
C PRO A 69 12.78 -6.93 -10.38
N PRO A 70 12.56 -6.02 -11.36
CA PRO A 70 13.33 -4.78 -11.43
C PRO A 70 13.06 -3.85 -10.25
N GLU A 71 11.82 -3.71 -9.78
CA GLU A 71 11.51 -2.92 -8.57
C GLU A 71 12.20 -3.48 -7.33
N THR A 72 12.29 -4.80 -7.21
CA THR A 72 12.99 -5.46 -6.11
C THR A 72 14.48 -5.10 -6.14
N VAL A 73 15.13 -5.15 -7.32
CA VAL A 73 16.54 -4.77 -7.48
C VAL A 73 16.75 -3.28 -7.17
N ILE A 74 15.86 -2.40 -7.62
CA ILE A 74 15.92 -0.96 -7.31
C ILE A 74 15.83 -0.73 -5.81
N ASN A 75 14.91 -1.39 -5.11
CA ASN A 75 14.77 -1.29 -3.65
C ASN A 75 16.00 -1.79 -2.89
N ILE A 76 16.62 -2.89 -3.34
CA ILE A 76 17.87 -3.40 -2.75
C ILE A 76 18.99 -2.36 -2.95
N ASN A 77 19.15 -1.84 -4.17
CA ASN A 77 20.17 -0.83 -4.45
C ASN A 77 19.95 0.46 -3.64
N LEU A 78 18.71 0.92 -3.52
CA LEU A 78 18.35 2.07 -2.70
C LEU A 78 18.76 1.87 -1.23
N ARG A 79 18.49 0.69 -0.65
CA ARG A 79 18.89 0.37 0.73
C ARG A 79 20.41 0.41 0.90
N GLU A 80 21.17 -0.12 -0.06
CA GLU A 80 22.63 -0.07 -0.04
C GLU A 80 23.15 1.37 -0.10
N GLN A 81 22.62 2.18 -1.00
CA GLN A 81 23.00 3.59 -1.16
C GLN A 81 22.68 4.43 0.08
N ILE A 82 21.52 4.20 0.70
CA ILE A 82 21.17 4.82 1.99
C ILE A 82 22.18 4.37 3.05
N GLY A 83 22.53 3.09 3.10
CA GLY A 83 23.56 2.55 3.99
C GLY A 83 24.91 3.25 3.82
N GLU A 84 25.39 3.42 2.58
CA GLU A 84 26.61 4.17 2.28
C GLU A 84 26.52 5.63 2.72
N ALA A 85 25.40 6.30 2.44
CA ALA A 85 25.19 7.69 2.82
C ALA A 85 25.20 7.87 4.35
N LEU A 86 24.60 6.93 5.09
CA LEU A 86 24.61 6.92 6.55
C LEU A 86 26.02 6.70 7.13
N LYS A 87 26.90 5.92 6.47
CA LYS A 87 28.30 5.76 6.91
C LYS A 87 29.10 7.06 6.89
N SER A 88 28.67 8.05 6.12
CA SER A 88 29.31 9.39 6.07
C SER A 88 28.92 10.31 7.24
N LEU A 89 27.96 9.89 8.06
CA LEU A 89 27.52 10.60 9.26
C LEU A 89 28.26 10.07 10.48
N THR A 90 28.16 10.81 11.58
CA THR A 90 28.64 10.28 12.87
C THR A 90 27.75 9.12 13.32
N GLU A 91 28.28 8.17 14.09
CA GLU A 91 27.52 7.01 14.59
C GLU A 91 26.22 7.43 15.29
N ARG A 92 26.26 8.53 16.05
CA ARG A 92 25.10 9.08 16.75
C ARG A 92 24.05 9.62 15.79
N GLU A 93 24.45 10.34 14.74
CA GLU A 93 23.53 10.85 13.70
C GLU A 93 22.93 9.69 12.90
N ALA A 94 23.74 8.71 12.49
CA ALA A 94 23.29 7.54 11.74
C ALA A 94 22.28 6.71 12.56
N LYS A 95 22.56 6.47 13.84
CA LYS A 95 21.67 5.70 14.72
C LYS A 95 20.36 6.41 15.01
N VAL A 96 20.38 7.74 15.20
CA VAL A 96 19.14 8.54 15.31
C VAL A 96 18.29 8.43 14.04
N LEU A 97 18.89 8.55 12.85
CA LEU A 97 18.16 8.41 11.58
C LEU A 97 17.63 6.99 11.37
N LYS A 98 18.42 5.95 11.68
CA LYS A 98 17.97 4.56 11.56
C LYS A 98 16.73 4.27 12.39
N MET A 99 16.74 4.69 13.65
CA MET A 99 15.59 4.51 14.54
C MET A 99 14.39 5.39 14.14
N ARG A 100 14.65 6.60 13.65
CA ARG A 100 13.61 7.54 13.25
C ARG A 100 12.77 7.04 12.08
N PHE A 101 13.44 6.42 11.09
CA PHE A 101 12.87 6.02 9.80
C PHE A 101 12.82 4.49 9.63
N GLY A 102 13.04 3.72 10.70
CA GLY A 102 13.02 2.25 10.65
C GLY A 102 14.05 1.62 9.69
N LEU A 103 15.18 2.29 9.42
CA LEU A 103 16.18 1.84 8.46
C LEU A 103 16.99 0.67 9.06
N GLY A 104 16.52 -0.55 8.78
CA GLY A 104 17.11 -1.82 9.23
C GLY A 104 16.06 -2.71 9.88
N ASP A 105 15.47 -2.24 10.96
CA ASP A 105 14.60 -3.03 11.83
C ASP A 105 13.10 -2.89 11.47
N GLY A 106 12.77 -2.02 10.51
CA GLY A 106 11.41 -1.78 10.01
C GLY A 106 10.50 -0.98 10.95
N ASN A 107 10.94 -0.73 12.18
CA ASN A 107 10.17 -0.02 13.19
C ASN A 107 10.59 1.46 13.28
N GLU A 108 9.63 2.36 13.04
CA GLU A 108 9.80 3.79 13.27
C GLU A 108 9.51 4.13 14.73
N HIS A 109 10.45 4.81 15.41
CA HIS A 109 10.32 5.17 16.83
C HIS A 109 10.10 6.65 16.99
N THR A 110 9.13 7.20 17.74
CA THR A 110 8.90 8.66 17.86
C THR A 110 10.09 9.49 18.40
N LEU A 111 10.08 10.82 18.25
CA LEU A 111 11.21 11.67 18.68
C LEU A 111 11.46 11.56 20.19
N GLU A 112 10.39 11.31 20.94
CA GLU A 112 10.41 11.09 22.38
C GLU A 112 11.03 9.74 22.73
N GLU A 113 10.64 8.66 22.05
CA GLU A 113 11.24 7.32 22.23
C GLU A 113 12.74 7.32 21.93
N VAL A 114 13.14 7.94 20.81
CA VAL A 114 14.57 8.08 20.47
C VAL A 114 15.26 8.94 21.53
N GLY A 115 14.62 10.00 22.03
CA GLY A 115 15.15 10.83 23.11
C GLY A 115 15.42 10.04 24.38
N GLN A 116 14.48 9.18 24.79
CA GLN A 116 14.61 8.31 25.95
C GLN A 116 15.81 7.35 25.80
N GLN A 117 15.95 6.69 24.65
CA GLN A 117 17.06 5.76 24.41
C GLN A 117 18.43 6.44 24.39
N PHE A 118 18.51 7.67 23.88
CA PHE A 118 19.75 8.46 23.86
C PHE A 118 19.96 9.32 25.11
N LYS A 119 19.07 9.23 26.11
CA LYS A 119 19.07 10.04 27.34
C LYS A 119 19.17 11.54 27.06
N VAL A 120 18.42 12.02 26.08
CA VAL A 120 18.36 13.44 25.68
C VAL A 120 16.93 13.89 25.46
N THR A 121 16.72 15.20 25.43
CA THR A 121 15.40 15.78 25.17
C THR A 121 14.95 15.53 23.73
N ARG A 122 13.62 15.52 23.53
CA ARG A 122 12.98 15.47 22.20
C ARG A 122 13.57 16.50 21.24
N GLU A 123 13.72 17.74 21.70
CA GLU A 123 14.25 18.84 20.87
C GLU A 123 15.71 18.59 20.48
N ARG A 124 16.49 17.93 21.34
CA ARG A 124 17.87 17.55 20.99
C ARG A 124 17.92 16.53 19.87
N ILE A 125 17.02 15.54 19.86
CA ILE A 125 16.91 14.58 18.74
C ILE A 125 16.51 15.30 17.46
N ARG A 126 15.53 16.21 17.52
CA ARG A 126 15.09 17.01 16.36
C ARG A 126 16.25 17.81 15.74
N GLN A 127 17.11 18.40 16.57
CA GLN A 127 18.30 19.12 16.11
C GLN A 127 19.31 18.19 15.44
N ILE A 128 19.56 17.00 16.02
CA ILE A 128 20.47 16.01 15.44
C ILE A 128 19.97 15.55 14.09
N GLU A 129 18.67 15.25 13.97
CA GLU A 129 18.01 14.88 12.73
C GLU A 129 18.16 15.97 11.66
N ALA A 130 17.79 17.21 11.98
CA ALA A 130 17.90 18.33 11.05
C ALA A 130 19.35 18.54 10.56
N LYS A 131 20.33 18.39 11.47
CA LYS A 131 21.75 18.49 11.13
C LYS A 131 22.21 17.34 10.23
N ALA A 132 21.78 16.11 10.52
CA ALA A 132 22.12 14.93 9.73
C ALA A 132 21.51 15.00 8.32
N LEU A 133 20.23 15.38 8.21
CA LEU A 133 19.57 15.61 6.93
C LEU A 133 20.26 16.72 6.13
N ARG A 134 20.68 17.82 6.78
CA ARG A 134 21.44 18.88 6.11
C ARG A 134 22.75 18.37 5.52
N LYS A 135 23.46 17.48 6.22
CA LYS A 135 24.68 16.84 5.71
C LYS A 135 24.38 15.92 4.52
N LEU A 136 23.33 15.12 4.60
CA LEU A 136 22.92 14.22 3.52
C LEU A 136 22.45 14.96 2.26
N LYS A 137 21.84 16.14 2.42
CA LYS A 137 21.44 17.03 1.31
C LYS A 137 22.61 17.66 0.54
N HIS A 138 23.84 17.58 1.05
CA HIS A 138 24.99 18.13 0.33
C HIS A 138 25.23 17.37 -0.99
N PRO A 139 25.51 18.04 -2.12
CA PRO A 139 25.62 17.41 -3.44
C PRO A 139 26.57 16.21 -3.49
N SER A 140 27.69 16.26 -2.77
CA SER A 140 28.66 15.15 -2.69
C SER A 140 28.06 13.84 -2.17
N ARG A 141 27.00 13.91 -1.36
CA ARG A 141 26.35 12.75 -0.73
C ARG A 141 24.98 12.48 -1.36
N SER A 142 24.24 13.51 -1.74
CA SER A 142 22.91 13.36 -2.35
C SER A 142 22.96 12.88 -3.80
N ARG A 143 24.08 13.02 -4.53
CA ARG A 143 24.14 12.71 -5.98
C ARG A 143 23.70 11.28 -6.30
N LYS A 144 24.14 10.31 -5.50
CA LYS A 144 23.78 8.89 -5.65
C LYS A 144 22.35 8.59 -5.22
N LEU A 145 21.78 9.38 -4.31
CA LEU A 145 20.41 9.21 -3.83
C LEU A 145 19.38 9.91 -4.74
N LYS A 146 19.80 10.97 -5.42
CA LYS A 146 18.96 11.72 -6.38
C LYS A 146 18.55 10.89 -7.59
N SER A 147 19.31 9.87 -7.98
CA SER A 147 18.91 8.97 -9.07
C SER A 147 17.74 8.05 -8.71
N PHE A 148 17.35 7.99 -7.43
CA PHE A 148 16.19 7.22 -6.95
C PHE A 148 14.96 8.09 -6.71
N THR A 149 15.13 9.41 -6.72
CA THR A 149 14.00 10.32 -6.79
C THR A 149 13.71 10.51 -8.26
N ASP A 150 12.83 9.67 -8.81
CA ASP A 150 12.27 9.90 -10.13
C ASP A 150 11.73 11.34 -10.16
N ASP A 151 12.30 12.17 -11.04
CA ASP A 151 11.72 13.46 -11.40
C ASP A 151 10.38 13.15 -12.09
N ASN A 152 9.28 13.19 -11.33
CA ASN A 152 7.96 13.54 -11.86
C ASN A 152 7.85 15.06 -11.97
#